data_AF-A0A3R8RVB2-F1
#
_entry.id   AF-A0A3R8RVB2-F1
#
_cell.length_a   1.000
_cell.length_b   1.000
_cell.length_c   1.000
_cell.angle_alpha   90.00
_cell.angle_beta   90.00
_cell.angle_gamma   90.00
#
_symmetry.space_group_name_H-M   'P 1'
#
loop_
_entity.id
_entity.type
_entity.pdbx_description
1 polymer ?
#
loop_
_entity_poly.entity_id
_entity_poly.type
_entity_poly.pdbx_seq_one_letter_code
_entity_poly.pdbx_strand_id
1 'polypeptide(L)'
;MQLDPRRGPLCVVQATITAPSGNVEFVSLSMPTAPFGTLAWQLPNLVSYLHSRCDRKEAPTASSFAGHMRGRIALPSPTTDYPYAALHDERVTCLMSLVVAPGKETAWPEASLALVQQESRPARCSWSSLEHERGTLAVLRRALREAQAEQLRLADLMRQGGHPAAKELHDLAERVAEWTRGMYDMARAAHTAARAADARRALRRT
;
A
#
# COMPACT_ATOMS: atom_id res chain seq x y z
N MET A 1 -13.82 -16.57 -11.89
CA MET A 1 -12.40 -16.97 -12.00
C MET A 1 -11.82 -17.04 -10.59
N GLN A 2 -11.44 -18.21 -10.11
CA GLN A 2 -10.82 -18.36 -8.79
C GLN A 2 -9.34 -18.02 -8.92
N LEU A 3 -8.93 -16.90 -8.32
CA LEU A 3 -7.55 -16.40 -8.34
C LEU A 3 -6.69 -17.24 -7.38
N ASP A 4 -5.60 -17.84 -7.88
CA ASP A 4 -4.64 -18.62 -7.08
C ASP A 4 -3.41 -17.76 -6.73
N PRO A 5 -3.22 -17.33 -5.47
CA PRO A 5 -2.12 -16.47 -5.04
C PRO A 5 -0.72 -17.12 -5.09
N ARG A 6 -0.64 -18.37 -5.55
CA ARG A 6 0.61 -19.12 -5.75
C ARG A 6 1.08 -19.15 -7.20
N ARG A 7 0.23 -18.75 -8.15
CA ARG A 7 0.51 -18.77 -9.60
C ARG A 7 0.77 -17.36 -10.12
N GLY A 8 1.87 -17.22 -10.87
CA GLY A 8 2.27 -15.93 -11.46
C GLY A 8 1.33 -15.45 -12.57
N PRO A 9 1.36 -14.14 -12.89
CA PRO A 9 2.21 -13.12 -12.28
C PRO A 9 1.73 -12.71 -10.87
N LEU A 10 2.68 -12.37 -10.00
CA LEU A 10 2.48 -12.02 -8.59
C LEU A 10 2.89 -10.58 -8.30
N CYS A 11 2.18 -9.99 -7.34
CA CYS A 11 2.65 -8.90 -6.53
C CYS A 11 2.97 -9.42 -5.13
N VAL A 12 4.12 -9.03 -4.59
CA VAL A 12 4.58 -9.43 -3.26
C VAL A 12 4.71 -8.20 -2.38
N VAL A 13 4.17 -8.27 -1.17
CA VAL A 13 4.46 -7.32 -0.10
C VAL A 13 5.39 -7.98 0.90
N GLN A 14 6.50 -7.33 1.20
CA GLN A 14 7.38 -7.65 2.31
C GLN A 14 7.29 -6.52 3.31
N ALA A 15 6.78 -6.78 4.51
CA ALA A 15 6.69 -5.78 5.56
C ALA A 15 7.60 -6.14 6.74
N THR A 16 8.48 -5.20 7.08
CA THR A 16 9.28 -5.21 8.31
C THR A 16 8.59 -4.29 9.31
N ILE A 17 8.13 -4.86 10.41
CA ILE A 17 7.29 -4.15 11.39
C ILE A 17 7.99 -4.14 12.73
N THR A 18 8.25 -2.94 13.25
CA THR A 18 8.79 -2.77 14.60
C THR A 18 7.63 -2.69 15.59
N ALA A 19 7.59 -3.61 16.54
CA ALA A 19 6.64 -3.60 17.65
C ALA A 19 7.04 -2.53 18.69
N PRO A 20 6.12 -2.11 19.59
CA PRO A 20 6.45 -1.18 20.68
C PRO A 20 7.54 -1.68 21.63
N SER A 21 7.72 -3.00 21.73
CA SER A 21 8.79 -3.62 22.50
C SER A 21 10.19 -3.45 21.87
N GLY A 22 10.26 -2.94 20.63
CA GLY A 22 11.48 -2.88 19.83
C GLY A 22 11.76 -4.14 19.03
N ASN A 23 10.96 -5.20 19.19
CA ASN A 23 11.09 -6.40 18.38
C ASN A 23 10.75 -6.09 16.91
N VAL A 24 11.56 -6.63 16.00
CA VAL A 24 11.33 -6.52 14.56
C VAL A 24 10.72 -7.82 14.07
N GLU A 25 9.54 -7.71 13.49
CA GLU A 25 8.79 -8.81 12.89
C GLU A 25 8.79 -8.66 11.38
N PHE A 26 8.83 -9.78 10.67
CA PHE A 26 8.80 -9.81 9.21
C PHE A 26 7.59 -10.60 8.72
N VAL A 27 6.95 -10.09 7.68
CA VAL A 27 5.84 -10.76 7.00
C VAL A 27 6.00 -10.60 5.50
N SER A 28 5.82 -11.70 4.76
CA SER A 28 5.83 -11.67 3.29
C SER A 28 4.56 -12.33 2.75
N LEU A 29 3.88 -11.60 1.88
CA LEU A 29 2.59 -11.98 1.34
C LEU A 29 2.58 -11.85 -0.18
N SER A 30 2.00 -12.81 -0.88
CA SER A 30 1.78 -12.74 -2.32
C SER A 30 0.30 -12.68 -2.68
N MET A 31 0.04 -12.04 -3.81
CA MET A 31 -1.26 -11.95 -4.45
C MET A 31 -1.11 -11.97 -5.98
N PRO A 32 -2.09 -12.47 -6.73
CA PRO A 32 -2.06 -12.44 -8.20
C PRO A 32 -2.15 -11.00 -8.70
N THR A 33 -1.34 -10.64 -9.71
CA THR A 33 -1.28 -9.26 -10.21
C THR A 33 -2.62 -8.78 -10.78
N ALA A 34 -3.38 -9.67 -11.42
CA ALA A 34 -4.65 -9.32 -12.05
C ALA A 34 -5.88 -9.77 -11.21
N PRO A 35 -6.94 -8.95 -11.12
CA PRO A 35 -6.96 -7.52 -11.44
C PRO A 35 -6.47 -6.64 -10.26
N PHE A 36 -6.40 -7.22 -9.05
CA PHE A 36 -6.23 -6.46 -7.81
C PHE A 36 -4.81 -6.47 -7.26
N GLY A 37 -3.87 -7.24 -7.81
CA GLY A 37 -2.47 -7.23 -7.35
C GLY A 37 -1.62 -6.15 -8.02
N THR A 38 -2.20 -5.02 -8.41
CA THR A 38 -1.43 -3.86 -8.91
C THR A 38 -1.23 -2.84 -7.78
N LEU A 39 -0.27 -1.92 -7.96
CA LEU A 39 -0.04 -0.85 -6.98
C LEU A 39 -1.29 -0.02 -6.70
N ALA A 40 -2.10 0.25 -7.72
CA ALA A 40 -3.32 1.04 -7.60
C ALA A 40 -4.37 0.43 -6.67
N TRP A 41 -4.33 -0.88 -6.45
CA TRP A 41 -5.23 -1.58 -5.55
C TRP A 41 -4.57 -1.89 -4.21
N GLN A 42 -3.28 -2.24 -4.23
CA GLN A 42 -2.58 -2.68 -3.02
C GLN A 42 -2.06 -1.55 -2.15
N LEU A 43 -1.67 -0.42 -2.72
CA LEU A 43 -1.26 0.73 -1.91
C LEU A 43 -2.43 1.31 -1.10
N PRO A 44 -3.66 1.46 -1.65
CA PRO A 44 -4.83 1.79 -0.83
C PRO A 44 -5.09 0.80 0.30
N ASN A 45 -4.93 -0.51 0.07
CA ASN A 45 -5.10 -1.53 1.10
C ASN A 45 -4.04 -1.39 2.21
N LEU A 46 -2.79 -1.14 1.84
CA LEU A 46 -1.70 -0.86 2.78
C LEU A 46 -1.97 0.42 3.59
N VAL A 47 -2.43 1.48 2.94
CA VAL A 47 -2.78 2.74 3.62
C VAL A 47 -3.96 2.54 4.57
N SER A 48 -4.94 1.71 4.21
CA SER A 48 -6.02 1.31 5.10
C SER A 48 -5.51 0.63 6.37
N TYR A 49 -4.48 -0.20 6.25
CA TYR A 49 -3.84 -0.78 7.42
C TYR A 49 -3.29 0.31 8.34
N LEU A 50 -2.50 1.24 7.79
CA LEU A 50 -1.93 2.35 8.57
C LEU A 50 -3.01 3.20 9.24
N HIS A 51 -4.07 3.51 8.50
CA HIS A 51 -5.24 4.22 9.02
C HIS A 51 -5.92 3.43 10.15
N SER A 52 -6.12 2.12 9.99
CA SER A 52 -6.74 1.28 11.04
C SER A 52 -5.92 1.24 12.32
N ARG A 53 -4.59 1.30 12.23
CA ARG A 53 -3.70 1.39 13.41
C ARG A 53 -3.85 2.76 14.10
N CYS A 54 -3.92 3.83 13.31
CA CYS A 54 -4.14 5.19 13.81
C CYS A 54 -5.51 5.32 14.50
N ASP A 55 -6.58 4.88 13.84
CA ASP A 55 -7.96 4.99 14.31
C ASP A 55 -8.19 4.21 15.61
N ARG A 56 -7.70 2.97 15.67
CA ARG A 56 -7.82 2.11 16.86
C ARG A 56 -6.79 2.41 17.95
N LYS A 57 -5.82 3.29 17.67
CA LYS A 57 -4.67 3.56 18.54
C LYS A 57 -3.91 2.29 18.93
N GLU A 58 -3.83 1.36 17.99
CA GLU A 58 -3.17 0.07 18.18
C GLU A 58 -1.79 0.10 17.52
N ALA A 59 -0.81 -0.51 18.18
CA ALA A 59 0.50 -0.66 17.61
C ALA A 59 0.50 -1.60 16.39
N PRO A 60 1.37 -1.35 15.39
CA PRO A 60 1.55 -2.26 14.28
C PRO A 60 2.26 -3.54 14.75
N THR A 61 1.80 -4.69 14.26
CA THR A 61 2.45 -6.02 14.41
C THR A 61 2.32 -6.80 13.11
N ALA A 62 3.20 -7.78 12.87
CA ALA A 62 3.12 -8.64 11.70
C ALA A 62 1.81 -9.41 11.62
N SER A 63 1.29 -9.88 12.76
CA SER A 63 -0.01 -10.56 12.81
C SER A 63 -1.17 -9.63 12.44
N SER A 64 -1.19 -8.40 12.97
CA SER A 64 -2.22 -7.41 12.61
C SER A 64 -2.15 -7.00 11.14
N PHE A 65 -0.94 -6.88 10.58
CA PHE A 65 -0.73 -6.59 9.16
C PHE A 65 -1.21 -7.74 8.29
N ALA A 66 -0.76 -8.97 8.56
CA ALA A 66 -1.18 -10.16 7.81
C ALA A 66 -2.69 -10.35 7.87
N GLY A 67 -3.29 -10.19 9.06
CA GLY A 67 -4.73 -10.26 9.27
C GLY A 67 -5.48 -9.20 8.50
N HIS A 68 -4.99 -7.96 8.48
CA HIS A 68 -5.59 -6.88 7.69
C HIS A 68 -5.52 -7.15 6.19
N MET A 69 -4.34 -7.49 5.67
CA MET A 69 -4.13 -7.74 4.23
C MET A 69 -4.92 -8.95 3.71
N ARG A 70 -5.13 -9.98 4.55
CA ARG A 70 -5.97 -11.14 4.24
C ARG A 70 -7.46 -10.88 4.42
N GLY A 71 -7.81 -9.89 5.23
CA GLY A 71 -9.18 -9.47 5.45
C GLY A 71 -9.81 -9.00 4.14
N ARG A 72 -11.10 -9.26 3.95
CA ARG A 72 -11.86 -8.67 2.84
C ARG A 72 -12.15 -7.21 3.15
N ILE A 73 -11.17 -6.35 2.93
CA ILE A 73 -11.30 -4.90 3.13
C ILE A 73 -11.56 -4.29 1.76
N ALA A 74 -12.83 -4.20 1.38
CA ALA A 74 -13.36 -3.59 0.15
C ALA A 74 -12.81 -4.09 -1.20
N LEU A 75 -11.67 -4.78 -1.24
CA LEU A 75 -10.94 -5.24 -2.41
C LEU A 75 -10.84 -6.77 -2.41
N PRO A 76 -11.16 -7.46 -3.51
CA PRO A 76 -11.01 -8.90 -3.64
C PRO A 76 -9.54 -9.30 -3.88
N SER A 77 -8.66 -9.10 -2.90
CA SER A 77 -7.25 -9.51 -3.04
C SER A 77 -6.96 -10.82 -2.29
N PRO A 78 -7.08 -12.00 -2.93
CA PRO A 78 -6.65 -13.23 -2.30
C PRO A 78 -5.15 -13.15 -2.02
N THR A 79 -4.81 -13.29 -0.75
CA THR A 79 -3.46 -13.10 -0.24
C THR A 79 -3.00 -14.35 0.49
N THR A 80 -1.77 -14.79 0.27
CA THR A 80 -1.18 -15.97 0.94
C THR A 80 0.23 -15.67 1.43
N ASP A 81 0.76 -16.50 2.33
CA ASP A 81 2.16 -16.42 2.75
C ASP A 81 3.09 -16.67 1.55
N TYR A 82 4.13 -15.86 1.44
CA TYR A 82 5.11 -15.98 0.38
C TYR A 82 6.49 -16.35 0.96
N PRO A 83 6.91 -17.63 0.87
CA PRO A 83 8.10 -18.11 1.57
C PRO A 83 9.40 -17.94 0.77
N TYR A 84 9.34 -17.39 -0.45
CA TYR A 84 10.48 -17.34 -1.38
C TYR A 84 11.19 -15.98 -1.35
N ALA A 85 12.41 -15.95 -1.87
CA ALA A 85 13.14 -14.70 -2.08
C ALA A 85 12.56 -13.95 -3.29
N ALA A 86 11.69 -12.96 -3.03
CA ALA A 86 10.90 -12.28 -4.05
C ALA A 86 11.73 -11.68 -5.20
N LEU A 87 12.93 -11.15 -4.91
CA LEU A 87 13.82 -10.56 -5.91
C LEU A 87 14.39 -11.58 -6.92
N HIS A 88 14.31 -12.87 -6.62
CA HIS A 88 14.86 -13.94 -7.45
C HIS A 88 13.78 -14.83 -8.08
N ASP A 89 12.51 -14.52 -7.86
CA ASP A 89 11.39 -15.29 -8.39
C ASP A 89 10.80 -14.59 -9.62
N GLU A 90 10.90 -15.25 -10.77
CA GLU A 90 10.39 -14.75 -12.07
C GLU A 90 8.87 -14.51 -12.08
N ARG A 91 8.13 -15.09 -11.15
CA ARG A 91 6.70 -14.85 -11.02
C ARG A 91 6.41 -13.46 -10.46
N VAL A 92 7.35 -12.84 -9.75
CA VAL A 92 7.14 -11.57 -9.05
C VAL A 92 7.35 -10.41 -10.02
N THR A 93 6.25 -9.83 -10.44
CA THR A 93 6.24 -8.65 -11.33
C THR A 93 6.28 -7.32 -10.58
N CYS A 94 5.96 -7.35 -9.28
CA CYS A 94 5.96 -6.18 -8.42
C CYS A 94 6.29 -6.60 -6.98
N LEU A 95 7.27 -5.93 -6.37
CA LEU A 95 7.64 -6.07 -4.97
C LEU A 95 7.44 -4.73 -4.25
N MET A 96 6.68 -4.77 -3.17
CA MET A 96 6.49 -3.68 -2.23
C MET A 96 7.23 -4.02 -0.94
N SER A 97 8.33 -3.33 -0.66
CA SER A 97 9.07 -3.46 0.60
C SER A 97 8.66 -2.33 1.53
N LEU A 98 7.89 -2.66 2.57
CA LEU A 98 7.32 -1.75 3.53
C LEU A 98 8.07 -1.86 4.87
N VAL A 99 8.41 -0.72 5.46
CA VAL A 99 8.85 -0.64 6.85
C VAL A 99 7.80 0.11 7.63
N VAL A 100 7.32 -0.45 8.73
CA VAL A 100 6.35 0.19 9.63
C VAL A 100 6.87 0.20 11.06
N ALA A 101 6.76 1.33 11.74
CA ALA A 101 7.06 1.46 13.16
C ALA A 101 5.95 2.25 13.87
N PRO A 102 5.88 2.20 15.22
CA PRO A 102 4.93 3.01 15.96
C PRO A 102 5.18 4.50 15.71
N GLY A 103 4.10 5.29 15.68
CA GLY A 103 4.20 6.74 15.53
C GLY A 103 4.83 7.39 16.75
N LYS A 104 5.79 8.31 16.54
CA LYS A 104 6.42 9.09 17.62
C LYS A 104 5.73 10.43 17.85
N GLU A 105 5.48 11.16 16.77
CA GLU A 105 4.97 12.54 16.81
C GLU A 105 3.47 12.64 16.55
N THR A 106 2.90 11.66 15.86
CA THR A 106 1.47 11.60 15.53
C THR A 106 0.92 10.21 15.88
N ALA A 107 -0.41 10.08 15.94
CA ALA A 107 -1.06 8.79 16.10
C ALA A 107 -0.88 7.85 14.89
N TRP A 108 -0.40 8.37 13.76
CA TRP A 108 -0.12 7.57 12.57
C TRP A 108 1.18 6.78 12.75
N PRO A 109 1.22 5.49 12.38
CA PRO A 109 2.46 4.73 12.31
C PRO A 109 3.46 5.42 11.39
N GLU A 110 4.76 5.34 11.72
CA GLU A 110 5.83 5.67 10.77
C GLU A 110 5.84 4.60 9.67
N ALA A 111 5.85 5.02 8.41
CA ALA A 111 5.90 4.10 7.27
C ALA A 111 6.91 4.58 6.21
N SER A 112 7.67 3.65 5.64
CA SER A 112 8.49 3.90 4.45
C SER A 112 8.35 2.74 3.48
N LEU A 113 8.35 3.04 2.19
CA LEU A 113 8.03 2.08 1.14
C LEU A 113 9.10 2.14 0.05
N ALA A 114 9.62 0.99 -0.35
CA ALA A 114 10.37 0.81 -1.58
C ALA A 114 9.54 -0.03 -2.56
N LEU A 115 9.44 0.44 -3.80
CA LEU A 115 8.71 -0.21 -4.86
C LEU A 115 9.68 -0.70 -5.91
N VAL A 116 9.64 -2.00 -6.20
CA VAL A 116 10.40 -2.62 -7.29
C VAL A 116 9.42 -3.19 -8.30
N GLN A 117 9.56 -2.82 -9.56
CA GLN A 117 8.70 -3.33 -10.63
C GLN A 117 9.53 -3.89 -11.78
N GLN A 118 8.98 -4.92 -12.40
CA GLN A 118 9.48 -5.46 -13.65
C GLN A 118 8.79 -4.75 -14.82
N GLU A 119 9.55 -4.06 -15.67
CA GLU A 119 9.04 -3.58 -16.96
C GLU A 119 8.67 -4.77 -17.84
N SER A 120 7.57 -4.63 -18.57
CA SER A 120 7.00 -5.65 -19.46
C SER A 120 7.86 -5.99 -20.69
N ARG A 121 9.18 -5.76 -20.67
CA ARG A 121 10.08 -6.02 -21.79
C ARG A 121 10.78 -7.38 -21.65
N PRO A 122 10.95 -8.14 -22.75
CA PRO A 122 11.49 -9.50 -22.74
C PRO A 122 13.03 -9.52 -22.72
N ALA A 123 13.66 -8.83 -21.75
CA ALA A 123 15.11 -8.87 -21.60
C ALA A 123 15.51 -9.44 -20.22
N ARG A 124 16.56 -10.25 -20.25
CA ARG A 124 16.99 -11.26 -19.25
C ARG A 124 17.40 -10.76 -17.84
N CYS A 125 17.11 -9.50 -17.50
CA CYS A 125 17.27 -8.96 -16.14
C CYS A 125 16.05 -8.10 -15.82
N SER A 126 15.23 -8.57 -14.89
CA SER A 126 13.79 -8.29 -14.81
C SER A 126 13.39 -7.32 -13.69
N TRP A 127 14.23 -6.36 -13.33
CA TRP A 127 13.88 -5.28 -12.40
C TRP A 127 14.29 -3.97 -13.03
N SER A 128 13.33 -3.10 -13.34
CA SER A 128 13.56 -1.94 -14.20
C SER A 128 13.30 -0.61 -13.51
N SER A 129 12.55 -0.58 -12.41
CA SER A 129 12.34 0.62 -11.60
C SER A 129 12.44 0.33 -10.10
N LEU A 130 13.07 1.25 -9.38
CA LEU A 130 13.14 1.29 -7.92
C LEU A 130 12.74 2.69 -7.45
N GLU A 131 11.63 2.79 -6.74
CA GLU A 131 11.14 4.05 -6.17
C GLU A 131 11.09 3.96 -4.65
N HIS A 132 11.33 5.08 -3.97
CA HIS A 132 11.34 5.14 -2.50
C HIS A 132 10.46 6.28 -2.01
N GLU A 133 9.56 5.95 -1.09
CA GLU A 133 8.70 6.89 -0.38
C GLU A 133 9.07 6.85 1.10
N ARG A 134 9.59 7.96 1.62
CA ARG A 134 10.02 8.08 3.02
C ARG A 134 8.97 8.82 3.83
N GLY A 135 8.49 8.17 4.88
CA GLY A 135 7.50 8.73 5.79
C GLY A 135 6.06 8.51 5.32
N THR A 136 5.16 8.46 6.31
CA THR A 136 3.77 8.06 6.14
C THR A 136 3.04 8.91 5.11
N LEU A 137 3.18 10.24 5.16
CA LEU A 137 2.56 11.12 4.16
C LEU A 137 3.03 10.88 2.72
N ALA A 138 4.28 10.45 2.52
CA ALA A 138 4.80 10.15 1.18
C ALA A 138 4.15 8.86 0.65
N VAL A 139 4.06 7.82 1.50
CA VAL A 139 3.36 6.57 1.19
C VAL A 139 1.88 6.81 0.85
N LEU A 140 1.16 7.58 1.68
CA LEU A 140 -0.26 7.88 1.41
C LEU A 140 -0.45 8.67 0.12
N ARG A 141 0.43 9.64 -0.17
CA ARG A 141 0.39 10.41 -1.42
C ARG A 141 0.65 9.54 -2.63
N ARG A 142 1.58 8.58 -2.55
CA ARG A 142 1.84 7.61 -3.61
C ARG A 142 0.60 6.74 -3.85
N ALA A 143 0.00 6.20 -2.78
CA ALA A 143 -1.23 5.43 -2.88
C ALA A 143 -2.37 6.20 -3.57
N LEU A 144 -2.55 7.48 -3.20
CA LEU A 144 -3.57 8.34 -3.81
C LEU A 144 -3.31 8.56 -5.30
N ARG A 145 -2.05 8.81 -5.70
CA ARG A 145 -1.68 8.97 -7.11
C ARG A 145 -1.98 7.72 -7.92
N GLU A 146 -1.63 6.54 -7.41
CA GLU A 146 -1.88 5.27 -8.09
C GLU A 146 -3.38 4.97 -8.21
N ALA A 147 -4.17 5.21 -7.15
CA ALA A 147 -5.61 5.02 -7.18
C ALA A 147 -6.30 5.96 -8.19
N GLN A 148 -5.89 7.23 -8.25
CA GLN A 148 -6.40 8.20 -9.23
C GLN A 148 -6.00 7.84 -10.66
N ALA A 149 -4.76 7.38 -10.87
CA ALA A 149 -4.29 6.95 -12.19
C ALA A 149 -5.10 5.75 -12.70
N GLU A 150 -5.40 4.78 -11.84
CA GLU A 150 -6.23 3.63 -12.19
C GLU A 150 -7.68 4.01 -12.46
N GLN A 151 -8.26 4.93 -11.69
CA GLN A 151 -9.58 5.48 -11.95
C GLN A 151 -9.66 6.08 -13.36
N LEU A 152 -8.68 6.92 -13.73
CA LEU A 152 -8.59 7.55 -15.05
C LEU A 152 -8.39 6.50 -16.16
N ARG A 153 -7.48 5.55 -15.96
CA ARG A 153 -7.23 4.45 -16.91
C ARG A 153 -8.49 3.64 -17.18
N LEU A 154 -9.27 3.33 -16.15
CA LEU A 154 -10.52 2.59 -16.27
C LEU A 154 -11.63 3.45 -16.90
N ALA A 155 -11.68 4.76 -16.63
CA ALA A 155 -12.58 5.67 -17.32
C ALA A 155 -12.31 5.70 -18.83
N ASP A 156 -11.03 5.74 -19.23
CA ASP A 156 -10.61 5.68 -20.63
C ASP A 156 -11.02 4.37 -21.28
N LEU A 157 -10.81 3.25 -20.57
CA LEU A 157 -11.21 1.93 -21.05
C LEU A 157 -12.74 1.81 -21.22
N MET A 158 -13.53 2.40 -20.31
CA MET A 158 -14.98 2.48 -20.43
C MET A 158 -15.40 3.28 -21.66
N ARG A 159 -14.76 4.44 -21.91
CA ARG A 159 -15.05 5.29 -23.09
C ARG A 159 -14.76 4.57 -24.40
N GLN A 160 -13.76 3.70 -24.43
CA GLN A 160 -13.39 2.91 -25.60
C GLN A 160 -14.33 1.71 -25.85
N GLY A 161 -15.31 1.46 -24.98
CA GLY A 161 -16.35 0.42 -25.16
C GLY A 161 -15.85 -1.03 -25.09
N GLY A 162 -14.61 -1.25 -24.62
CA GLY A 162 -13.88 -2.49 -24.85
C GLY A 162 -13.99 -3.60 -23.79
N HIS A 163 -14.64 -3.39 -22.64
CA HIS A 163 -14.61 -4.40 -21.57
C HIS A 163 -15.89 -4.42 -20.70
N PRO A 164 -16.61 -5.56 -20.62
CA PRO A 164 -17.89 -5.65 -19.90
C PRO A 164 -17.77 -5.40 -18.39
N ALA A 165 -16.60 -5.69 -17.80
CA ALA A 165 -16.32 -5.39 -16.38
C ALA A 165 -15.71 -3.99 -16.12
N ALA A 166 -15.47 -3.16 -17.15
CA ALA A 166 -14.81 -1.87 -16.97
C ALA A 166 -15.60 -0.92 -16.07
N LYS A 167 -16.94 -0.93 -16.18
CA LYS A 167 -17.81 -0.10 -15.34
C LYS A 167 -17.70 -0.47 -13.87
N GLU A 168 -17.83 -1.74 -13.54
CA GLU A 168 -17.74 -2.21 -12.14
C GLU A 168 -16.37 -1.92 -11.53
N LEU A 169 -15.29 -2.13 -12.30
CA LEU A 169 -13.94 -1.82 -11.87
C LEU A 169 -13.72 -0.31 -11.71
N HIS A 170 -14.27 0.51 -12.60
CA HIS A 170 -14.19 1.97 -12.49
C HIS A 170 -14.92 2.49 -11.26
N ASP A 171 -16.16 2.05 -11.02
CA ASP A 171 -16.93 2.45 -9.85
C ASP A 171 -16.19 2.04 -8.56
N LEU A 172 -15.52 0.88 -8.56
CA LEU A 172 -14.67 0.45 -7.44
C LEU A 172 -13.41 1.31 -7.31
N ALA A 173 -12.73 1.63 -8.42
CA ALA A 173 -11.54 2.47 -8.41
C ALA A 173 -11.84 3.89 -7.92
N GLU A 174 -12.99 4.46 -8.30
CA GLU A 174 -13.46 5.75 -7.81
C GLU A 174 -13.65 5.73 -6.29
N ARG A 175 -14.36 4.73 -5.75
CA ARG A 175 -14.53 4.57 -4.30
C ARG A 175 -13.20 4.43 -3.58
N VAL A 176 -12.26 3.66 -4.14
CA VAL A 176 -10.93 3.46 -3.57
C VAL A 176 -10.11 4.74 -3.60
N ALA A 177 -10.16 5.51 -4.68
CA ALA A 177 -9.47 6.79 -4.80
C ALA A 177 -10.01 7.82 -3.79
N GLU A 178 -11.33 7.90 -3.62
CA GLU A 178 -11.96 8.80 -2.65
C GLU A 178 -11.65 8.39 -1.22
N TRP A 179 -11.73 7.10 -0.91
CA TRP A 179 -11.34 6.58 0.40
C TRP A 179 -9.86 6.85 0.73
N THR A 180 -8.97 6.65 -0.25
CA THR A 180 -7.54 6.93 -0.11
C THR A 180 -7.27 8.43 0.08
N ARG A 181 -8.04 9.29 -0.61
CA ARG A 181 -7.99 10.75 -0.43
C ARG A 181 -8.36 11.15 1.00
N GLY A 182 -9.45 10.60 1.54
CA GLY A 182 -9.87 10.85 2.93
C GLY A 182 -8.77 10.50 3.93
N MET A 183 -8.15 9.31 3.79
CA MET A 183 -7.04 8.90 4.65
C MET A 183 -5.82 9.83 4.52
N TYR A 184 -5.49 10.26 3.30
CA TYR A 184 -4.40 11.21 3.06
C TYR A 184 -4.66 12.57 3.72
N ASP A 185 -5.86 13.12 3.57
CA ASP A 185 -6.22 14.41 4.14
C ASP A 185 -6.26 14.38 5.67
N MET A 186 -6.75 13.28 6.26
CA MET A 186 -6.68 13.06 7.71
C MET A 186 -5.23 13.01 8.21
N ALA A 187 -4.36 12.26 7.54
CA ALA A 187 -2.94 12.20 7.90
C ALA A 187 -2.27 13.56 7.77
N ARG A 188 -2.54 14.28 6.67
CA ARG A 188 -1.98 15.60 6.40
C ARG A 188 -2.39 16.62 7.46
N ALA A 189 -3.67 16.62 7.85
CA ALA A 189 -4.18 17.48 8.91
C ALA A 189 -3.49 17.19 10.25
N ALA A 190 -3.35 15.90 10.62
CA ALA A 190 -2.66 15.49 11.85
C ALA A 190 -1.20 15.95 11.89
N HIS A 191 -0.45 15.77 10.80
CA HIS A 191 0.95 16.21 10.73
C HIS A 191 1.08 17.74 10.78
N THR A 192 0.17 18.46 10.12
CA THR A 192 0.15 19.94 10.16
C THR A 192 -0.11 20.45 11.57
N ALA A 193 -1.06 19.83 12.29
CA ALA A 193 -1.36 20.16 13.67
C ALA A 193 -0.18 19.88 14.61
N ALA A 194 0.50 18.74 14.46
CA ALA A 194 1.67 18.38 15.25
C ALA A 194 2.81 19.41 15.08
N ARG A 195 3.16 19.75 13.83
CA ARG A 195 4.18 20.77 13.54
C ARG A 195 3.83 22.15 14.11
N ALA A 196 2.56 22.55 14.02
CA ALA A 196 2.11 23.81 14.60
C ALA A 196 2.24 23.81 16.13
N ALA A 197 1.95 22.69 16.79
CA ALA A 197 2.14 22.53 18.22
C ALA A 197 3.62 22.61 18.62
N ASP A 198 4.52 21.99 17.85
CA ASP A 198 5.97 22.06 18.07
C ASP A 198 6.51 23.47 17.92
N ALA A 199 6.11 24.19 16.87
CA ALA A 199 6.49 25.58 16.66
C ALA A 199 6.05 26.47 17.83
N ARG A 200 4.81 26.30 18.32
CA ARG A 200 4.30 27.03 19.51
C ARG A 200 5.08 26.68 20.77
N ARG A 201 5.48 25.42 20.96
CA ARG A 201 6.31 25.00 22.10
C ARG A 201 7.70 25.62 22.07
N ALA A 202 8.32 25.70 20.88
CA ALA A 202 9.62 26.33 20.71
C ALA A 202 9.59 27.82 21.07
N LEU A 203 8.57 28.56 20.60
CA LEU A 203 8.39 29.99 20.88
C LEU A 203 8.11 30.31 22.36
N ARG A 204 7.61 29.35 23.15
CA ARG A 204 7.37 29.53 24.60
C ARG A 204 8.59 29.25 25.46
N ARG A 205 9.65 28.67 24.89
CA ARG A 205 10.91 28.35 25.59
C ARG A 205 12.01 29.39 25.35
N THR A 206 11.78 30.33 24.43
CA THR A 206 12.58 31.52 24.17
C THR A 206 12.03 32.70 24.93
#